data_AF-A0A2P6WIT3-F1
#
_entry.id   AF-A0A2P6WIT3-F1
#
_cell.length_a   1.000
_cell.length_b   1.000
_cell.length_c   1.000
_cell.angle_alpha   90.00
_cell.angle_beta   90.00
_cell.angle_gamma   90.00
#
_symmetry.space_group_name_H-M   'P 1'
#
loop_
_entity.id
_entity.type
_entity.pdbx_description
1 polymer ?
#
loop_
_entity_poly.entity_id
_entity_poly.type
_entity_poly.pdbx_seq_one_letter_code
_entity_poly.pdbx_strand_id
1 'polypeptide(L)'
;MTKTQWRLCFTMLVLQLSDFLSTRTVLASGGQEMNPLLNRMNFLQLGLVKGGSVVLFAWLVYRSRYLRLLYAACGFFTLVVLWNCLMILI
;
A
#
# COMPACT_ATOMS: atom_id res chain seq x y z
N MET A 1 20.24 -9.41 0.72
CA MET A 1 18.80 -9.72 0.77
C MET A 1 18.57 -11.16 0.34
N THR A 2 17.75 -11.92 1.04
CA THR A 2 17.39 -13.30 0.64
C THR A 2 16.29 -13.29 -0.44
N LYS A 3 16.15 -14.37 -1.22
CA LYS A 3 15.08 -14.50 -2.25
C LYS A 3 13.68 -14.18 -1.70
N THR A 4 13.43 -14.50 -0.44
CA THR A 4 12.17 -14.23 0.27
C THR A 4 11.93 -12.74 0.53
N GLN A 5 12.98 -11.98 0.88
CA GLN A 5 12.89 -10.53 1.06
C GLN A 5 12.56 -9.80 -0.24
N TRP A 6 13.14 -10.26 -1.35
CA TRP A 6 12.82 -9.74 -2.69
C TRP A 6 11.36 -9.97 -3.07
N ARG A 7 10.82 -11.16 -2.81
CA ARG A 7 9.40 -11.45 -3.04
C ARG A 7 8.49 -10.53 -2.22
N LEU A 8 8.79 -10.34 -0.93
CA LEU A 8 8.02 -9.45 -0.06
C LEU A 8 8.04 -7.99 -0.54
N CYS A 9 9.22 -7.46 -0.90
CA CYS A 9 9.31 -6.11 -1.46
C CYS A 9 8.52 -5.99 -2.77
N PHE A 10 8.60 -6.99 -3.64
CA PHE A 10 7.86 -6.99 -4.90
C PHE A 10 6.35 -7.01 -4.67
N THR A 11 5.85 -7.86 -3.76
CA THR A 11 4.43 -7.90 -3.40
C THR A 11 3.96 -6.57 -2.82
N MET A 12 4.75 -5.95 -1.94
CA MET A 12 4.44 -4.62 -1.40
C MET A 12 4.39 -3.55 -2.47
N LEU A 13 5.35 -3.55 -3.40
CA LEU A 13 5.38 -2.64 -4.53
C LEU A 13 4.11 -2.76 -5.37
N VAL A 14 3.71 -3.99 -5.71
CA VAL A 14 2.49 -4.25 -6.48
C VAL A 14 1.24 -3.79 -5.72
N LEU A 15 1.17 -4.05 -4.41
CA LEU A 15 0.06 -3.61 -3.56
C LEU A 15 -0.04 -2.08 -3.49
N GLN A 16 1.07 -1.37 -3.29
CA GLN A 16 1.09 0.09 -3.26
C GLN A 16 0.78 0.71 -4.62
N LEU A 17 1.25 0.10 -5.71
CA LEU A 17 0.91 0.57 -7.06
C LEU A 17 -0.59 0.40 -7.33
N SER A 18 -1.15 -0.74 -6.94
CA SER A 18 -2.58 -1.02 -7.07
C SER A 18 -3.42 -0.05 -6.24
N ASP A 19 -3.02 0.19 -4.99
CA ASP A 19 -3.70 1.14 -4.10
C ASP A 19 -3.59 2.58 -4.62
N PHE A 20 -2.45 2.97 -5.20
CA PHE A 20 -2.27 4.28 -5.82
C PHE A 20 -3.15 4.44 -7.06
N LEU A 21 -3.21 3.43 -7.93
CA LEU A 21 -4.08 3.43 -9.11
C LEU A 21 -5.55 3.48 -8.71
N SER A 22 -5.99 2.66 -7.75
CA SER A 22 -7.34 2.67 -7.20
C SER A 22 -7.73 4.05 -6.66
N THR A 23 -6.85 4.67 -5.87
CA THR A 23 -7.11 6.01 -5.33
C THR A 23 -7.19 7.05 -6.45
N ARG A 24 -6.30 6.96 -7.44
CA ARG A 24 -6.33 7.85 -8.61
C ARG A 24 -7.62 7.67 -9.42
N THR A 25 -8.09 6.44 -9.63
CA THR A 25 -9.33 6.17 -10.36
C THR A 25 -10.55 6.69 -9.62
N VAL A 26 -10.60 6.53 -8.30
CA VAL A 26 -11.67 7.09 -7.44
C VAL A 26 -11.67 8.62 -7.47
N LEU A 27 -10.50 9.24 -7.29
CA LEU A 27 -10.39 10.70 -7.34
C LEU A 27 -10.71 11.25 -8.73
N ALA A 28 -10.33 10.54 -9.80
CA ALA A 28 -10.63 10.93 -11.17
C ALA A 28 -12.12 10.76 -11.55
N SER A 29 -12.83 9.81 -10.92
CA SER A 29 -14.27 9.64 -11.10
C SER A 29 -15.12 10.57 -10.21
N GLY A 30 -14.48 11.48 -9.45
CA GLY A 30 -15.17 12.36 -8.51
C GLY A 30 -15.61 11.68 -7.21
N GLY A 31 -15.19 10.44 -6.98
CA GLY A 31 -15.38 9.73 -5.73
C GLY A 31 -14.52 10.34 -4.62
N GLN A 32 -15.02 10.27 -3.38
CA GLN A 32 -14.25 10.68 -2.21
C GLN A 32 -13.50 9.50 -1.61
N GLU A 33 -12.29 9.74 -1.15
CA GLU A 33 -11.54 8.74 -0.39
C GLU A 33 -12.29 8.46 0.92
N MET A 34 -12.79 7.24 1.09
CA MET A 34 -13.52 6.88 2.31
C MET A 34 -12.62 6.77 3.55
N ASN A 35 -11.29 6.82 3.36
CA ASN A 35 -10.34 6.75 4.45
C ASN A 35 -10.21 8.13 5.11
N PRO A 36 -10.75 8.36 6.33
CA PRO A 36 -10.85 9.69 6.93
C PRO A 36 -9.49 10.36 7.17
N LEU A 37 -8.42 9.57 7.25
CA LEU A 37 -7.04 10.06 7.38
C LEU A 37 -6.46 10.59 6.07
N LEU A 38 -6.89 10.04 4.93
CA LEU A 38 -6.37 10.37 3.61
C LEU A 38 -7.30 11.33 2.84
N ASN A 39 -8.59 11.36 3.17
CA ASN A 39 -9.58 12.26 2.57
C ASN A 39 -9.22 13.76 2.69
N ARG A 40 -8.42 14.15 3.69
CA ARG A 40 -7.93 15.54 3.85
C ARG A 40 -6.59 15.82 3.18
N MET A 41 -5.96 14.82 2.57
CA MET A 41 -4.62 14.92 1.99
C MET A 41 -4.68 15.22 0.50
N ASN A 42 -3.87 16.17 0.05
CA ASN A 42 -3.72 16.45 -1.38
C ASN A 42 -3.04 15.27 -2.10
N PHE A 43 -3.27 15.12 -3.41
CA PHE A 43 -2.68 14.04 -4.23
C PHE A 43 -1.16 13.88 -4.05
N LEU A 44 -0.45 14.99 -3.85
CA LEU A 44 0.99 15.01 -3.59
C LEU A 44 1.35 14.44 -2.20
N GLN A 45 0.54 14.72 -1.17
CA GLN A 45 0.71 14.18 0.18
C GLN A 45 0.37 12.69 0.20
N LEU A 46 -0.69 12.28 -0.50
CA LEU A 46 -1.03 10.87 -0.75
C LEU A 46 0.15 10.10 -1.38
N GLY A 47 0.76 10.68 -2.42
CA GLY A 47 1.96 10.12 -3.05
C GLY A 47 3.16 10.02 -2.11
N LEU A 48 3.40 11.03 -1.26
CA LEU A 48 4.48 11.03 -0.28
C LEU A 48 4.27 10.02 0.86
N VAL A 49 3.04 9.86 1.34
CA VAL A 49 2.71 8.90 2.40
C VAL A 49 2.79 7.46 1.86
N LYS A 50 2.24 7.21 0.66
CA LYS A 50 2.34 5.91 0.02
C LYS A 50 3.78 5.58 -0.36
N GLY A 51 4.51 6.51 -0.98
CA GLY A 51 5.94 6.33 -1.30
C GLY A 51 6.82 6.13 -0.06
N GLY A 52 6.61 6.94 0.99
CA GLY A 52 7.33 6.86 2.25
C GLY A 52 7.10 5.53 2.97
N SER A 53 5.87 5.01 2.95
CA SER A 53 5.58 3.69 3.52
C SER A 53 6.25 2.55 2.75
N VAL A 54 6.43 2.65 1.41
CA VAL A 54 7.22 1.67 0.63
C VAL A 54 8.66 1.62 1.16
N VAL A 55 9.29 2.79 1.29
CA VAL A 55 10.70 2.92 1.68
C VAL A 55 10.91 2.45 3.12
N LEU A 56 10.01 2.84 4.03
CA LEU A 56 10.01 2.36 5.41
C LEU A 56 9.86 0.84 5.48
N PHE A 57 8.96 0.26 4.66
CA PHE A 57 8.77 -1.18 4.63
C PHE A 57 9.97 -1.91 4.03
N ALA A 58 10.54 -1.42 2.93
CA ALA A 58 11.76 -1.97 2.33
C ALA A 58 12.94 -1.91 3.30
N TRP A 59 13.05 -0.82 4.07
CA TRP A 59 14.06 -0.68 5.11
C TRP A 59 13.84 -1.64 6.28
N LEU A 60 12.58 -1.79 6.73
CA LEU A 60 12.19 -2.77 7.75
C LEU A 60 12.45 -4.21 7.31
N VAL A 61 12.15 -4.56 6.06
CA VAL A 61 12.45 -5.87 5.46
C VAL A 61 13.95 -6.12 5.43
N TYR A 62 14.74 -5.10 5.08
CA TYR A 62 16.20 -5.18 5.02
C TYR A 62 16.83 -5.36 6.40
N ARG A 63 16.33 -4.62 7.40
CA ARG A 63 16.94 -4.55 8.74
C ARG A 63 16.42 -5.61 9.72
N SER A 64 15.20 -6.10 9.53
CA SER A 64 14.54 -6.98 10.51
C SER A 64 14.79 -8.47 10.25
N ARG A 65 15.10 -9.21 11.32
CA ARG A 65 15.11 -10.69 11.33
C ARG A 65 13.72 -11.30 11.49
N TYR A 66 12.69 -10.50 11.80
CA TYR A 66 11.33 -10.96 12.09
C TYR A 66 10.46 -11.02 10.83
N LEU A 67 10.84 -11.87 9.87
CA LEU A 67 10.13 -12.04 8.61
C LEU A 67 8.64 -12.41 8.79
N ARG A 68 8.27 -13.12 9.87
CA ARG A 68 6.88 -13.53 10.14
C ARG A 68 5.93 -12.35 10.38
N LEU A 69 6.37 -11.34 11.12
CA LEU A 69 5.58 -10.12 11.36
C LEU A 69 5.39 -9.31 10.07
N LEU A 70 6.42 -9.28 9.22
CA LEU A 70 6.36 -8.67 7.89
C LEU A 70 5.35 -9.38 6.97
N TYR A 71 5.28 -10.72 7.02
CA TYR A 71 4.26 -11.48 6.29
C TYR A 71 2.85 -11.15 6.75
N ALA A 72 2.62 -11.08 8.08
CA ALA A 72 1.32 -10.72 8.63
C ALA A 72 0.90 -9.29 8.23
N ALA A 73 1.83 -8.33 8.31
CA ALA A 73 1.59 -6.95 7.87
C ALA A 73 1.29 -6.88 6.37
N CYS A 74 2.02 -7.63 5.55
CA CYS A 74 1.79 -7.70 4.10
C CYS A 74 0.42 -8.32 3.79
N GLY A 75 0.03 -9.40 4.48
CA GLY A 75 -1.29 -10.01 4.34
C GLY A 75 -2.44 -9.07 4.74
N PHE A 76 -2.28 -8.33 5.84
CA PHE A 76 -3.24 -7.29 6.23
C PHE A 76 -3.35 -6.19 5.17
N PHE A 77 -2.21 -5.74 4.63
CA PHE A 77 -2.19 -4.74 3.57
C PHE A 77 -2.89 -5.24 2.30
N THR A 78 -2.68 -6.51 1.92
CA THR A 78 -3.40 -7.15 0.81
C THR A 78 -4.90 -7.11 1.03
N LEU A 79 -5.40 -7.41 2.23
CA LEU A 79 -6.84 -7.35 2.54
C LEU A 79 -7.40 -5.93 2.38
N VAL A 80 -6.66 -4.91 2.83
CA VAL A 80 -7.06 -3.50 2.68
C VAL A 80 -7.13 -3.11 1.19
N VAL A 81 -6.12 -3.48 0.40
CA VAL A 81 -6.10 -3.19 -1.04
C VAL A 81 -7.22 -3.97 -1.76
N LEU A 82 -7.46 -5.22 -1.39
CA LEU A 82 -8.51 -6.04 -1.98
C LEU A 82 -9.90 -5.48 -1.68
N TRP A 83 -10.11 -5.02 -0.45
CA TRP A 83 -11.32 -4.31 -0.04
C TRP A 83 -11.51 -3.01 -0.83
N ASN A 84 -10.46 -2.21 -0.99
CA ASN A 84 -10.51 -1.00 -1.83
C ASN A 84 -10.86 -1.32 -3.29
N CYS A 85 -10.25 -2.36 -3.89
CA CYS A 85 -10.61 -2.78 -5.24
C CYS A 85 -12.08 -3.24 -5.34
N LEU A 86 -12.58 -3.98 -4.36
CA LEU A 86 -13.97 -4.42 -4.31
C LEU A 86 -14.94 -3.24 -4.25
N MET A 87 -14.64 -2.24 -3.43
CA MET A 87 -15.47 -1.03 -3.29
C MET A 87 -15.42 -0.13 -4.53
N ILE A 88 -14.41 -0.25 -5.38
CA ILE A 88 -14.33 0.47 -6.67
C ILE A 88 -15.10 -0.27 -7.76
N LEU A 89 -15.20 -1.59 -7.65
CA LEU A 89 -15.90 -2.44 -8.62
C LEU A 89 -17.42 -2.42 -8.42
N ILE A 90 -17.89 -2.12 -7.20
CA ILE A 90 -19.30 -1.97 -6.81
C ILE A 90 -19.75 -0.53 -7.03
#